data_AF-A0A2P5MJ03-F1
#
_entry.id   AF-A0A2P5MJ03-F1
#
_cell.length_a   1.000
_cell.length_b   1.000
_cell.length_c   1.000
_cell.angle_alpha   90.00
_cell.angle_beta   90.00
_cell.angle_gamma   90.00
#
_symmetry.space_group_name_H-M   'P 1'
#
loop_
_entity.id
_entity.type
_entity.pdbx_description
1 polymer ?
#
loop_
_entity_poly.entity_id
_entity_poly.type
_entity_poly.pdbx_seq_one_letter_code
_entity_poly.pdbx_strand_id
1 'polypeptide(L)'
;LVFVWFLNFGISWLNAWGCGKAWAETKAVGGWRHFMVWMGAIMAASGFTWCILILLSLGAVGLGYLPMHYGALAMKLGYVLIIPGILFSGLMITIDSWARAFREGGVLNYGVATYNTFAQVHNTMSAMSSYGDALSEVVSGFKIDLDGEDGLKLALVLAVVAIVALSVVAGILLTVLIIKRTAANDRLLSLGEMQRTRAQ
;
A
#
# COMPACT_ATOMS: atom_id res chain seq x y z
N LEU A 1 -19.59 -2.02 0.93
CA LEU A 1 -18.31 -2.75 0.94
C LEU A 1 -17.71 -2.88 -0.48
N VAL A 2 -18.42 -3.50 -1.42
CA VAL A 2 -17.91 -3.78 -2.78
C VAL A 2 -17.46 -2.53 -3.53
N PHE A 3 -18.26 -1.44 -3.50
CA PHE A 3 -17.87 -0.18 -4.13
C PHE A 3 -16.56 0.39 -3.58
N VAL A 4 -16.40 0.44 -2.26
CA VAL A 4 -15.19 0.96 -1.59
C VAL A 4 -13.97 0.10 -1.94
N TRP A 5 -14.15 -1.22 -2.08
CA TRP A 5 -13.10 -2.13 -2.50
C TRP A 5 -12.61 -1.84 -3.94
N PHE A 6 -13.53 -1.68 -4.90
CA PHE A 6 -13.18 -1.29 -6.27
C PHE A 6 -12.56 0.12 -6.34
N LEU A 7 -13.05 1.05 -5.52
CA LEU A 7 -12.47 2.39 -5.43
C LEU A 7 -11.02 2.33 -4.93
N ASN A 8 -10.74 1.54 -3.89
CA ASN A 8 -9.38 1.34 -3.39
C ASN A 8 -8.46 0.72 -4.45
N PHE A 9 -8.96 -0.25 -5.22
CA PHE A 9 -8.23 -0.82 -6.34
C PHE A 9 -7.93 0.25 -7.42
N GLY A 10 -8.93 1.05 -7.79
CA GLY A 10 -8.78 2.13 -8.77
C GLY A 10 -7.78 3.20 -8.32
N ILE A 11 -7.83 3.62 -7.07
CA ILE A 11 -6.86 4.58 -6.50
C ILE A 11 -5.45 3.99 -6.51
N SER A 12 -5.29 2.72 -6.13
CA SER A 12 -4.00 2.02 -6.17
C SER A 12 -3.44 1.96 -7.59
N TRP A 13 -4.29 1.71 -8.57
CA TRP A 13 -3.94 1.76 -9.99
C TRP A 13 -3.49 3.14 -10.43
N LEU A 14 -4.25 4.19 -10.09
CA LEU A 14 -3.91 5.57 -10.45
C LEU A 14 -2.58 6.01 -9.82
N ASN A 15 -2.32 5.60 -8.58
CA ASN A 15 -1.03 5.84 -7.91
C ASN A 15 0.12 5.14 -8.66
N ALA A 16 -0.01 3.84 -8.98
CA ALA A 16 1.03 3.12 -9.72
C ALA A 16 1.22 3.69 -11.15
N TRP A 17 0.15 4.07 -11.82
CA TRP A 17 0.21 4.72 -13.12
C TRP A 17 0.91 6.08 -13.06
N GLY A 18 0.56 6.93 -12.08
CA GLY A 18 1.22 8.22 -11.85
C GLY A 18 2.71 8.07 -11.57
N CYS A 19 3.09 7.11 -10.73
CA CYS A 19 4.48 6.73 -10.49
C CYS A 19 5.17 6.31 -11.79
N GLY A 20 4.51 5.51 -12.63
CA GLY A 20 5.02 5.06 -13.93
C GLY A 20 5.36 6.20 -14.87
N LYS A 21 4.50 7.21 -14.98
CA LYS A 21 4.74 8.39 -15.84
C LYS A 21 5.96 9.19 -15.41
N ALA A 22 6.17 9.33 -14.11
CA ALA A 22 7.33 10.05 -13.56
C ALA A 22 8.57 9.14 -13.41
N TRP A 23 8.47 7.83 -13.65
CA TRP A 23 9.47 6.87 -13.20
C TRP A 23 10.83 7.08 -13.86
N ALA A 24 10.86 7.18 -15.20
CA ALA A 24 12.10 7.28 -15.94
C ALA A 24 12.84 8.60 -15.68
N GLU A 25 12.12 9.72 -15.72
CA GLU A 25 12.67 11.05 -15.45
C GLU A 25 13.22 11.13 -14.04
N THR A 26 12.41 10.78 -13.04
CA THR A 26 12.84 10.88 -11.64
C THR A 26 13.98 9.91 -11.33
N LYS A 27 14.02 8.72 -11.95
CA LYS A 27 15.14 7.79 -11.79
C LYS A 27 16.45 8.35 -12.34
N ALA A 28 16.41 9.08 -13.45
CA ALA A 28 17.59 9.72 -14.02
C ALA A 28 18.09 10.92 -13.18
N VAL A 29 17.16 11.70 -12.64
CA VAL A 29 17.48 12.91 -11.85
C VAL A 29 17.85 12.57 -10.40
N GLY A 30 17.16 11.59 -9.81
CA GLY A 30 17.26 11.22 -8.39
C GLY A 30 16.61 12.23 -7.45
N GLY A 31 17.04 12.22 -6.18
CA GLY A 31 16.64 13.19 -5.16
C GLY A 31 15.20 13.04 -4.67
N TRP A 32 14.64 14.15 -4.16
CA TRP A 32 13.32 14.17 -3.51
C TRP A 32 12.20 13.68 -4.43
N ARG A 33 12.23 14.01 -5.73
CA ARG A 33 11.20 13.58 -6.67
C ARG A 33 11.17 12.07 -6.85
N HIS A 34 12.34 11.43 -6.94
CA HIS A 34 12.38 9.96 -7.02
C HIS A 34 11.94 9.30 -5.73
N PHE A 35 12.32 9.87 -4.58
CA PHE A 35 11.82 9.43 -3.28
C PHE A 35 10.28 9.49 -3.19
N MET A 36 9.67 10.59 -3.64
CA MET A 36 8.21 10.74 -3.63
C MET A 36 7.50 9.77 -4.59
N VAL A 37 8.12 9.44 -5.73
CA VAL A 37 7.62 8.39 -6.62
C VAL A 37 7.61 7.02 -5.93
N TRP A 38 8.62 6.71 -5.09
CA TRP A 38 8.60 5.52 -4.26
C TRP A 38 7.50 5.54 -3.19
N MET A 39 7.21 6.70 -2.58
CA MET A 39 6.10 6.82 -1.62
C MET A 39 4.75 6.48 -2.28
N GLY A 40 4.50 6.99 -3.48
CA GLY A 40 3.33 6.62 -4.27
C GLY A 40 3.29 5.13 -4.64
N ALA A 41 4.45 4.53 -4.97
CA ALA A 41 4.55 3.11 -5.29
C ALA A 41 4.26 2.21 -4.07
N ILE A 42 4.77 2.57 -2.89
CA ILE A 42 4.47 1.86 -1.63
C ILE A 42 2.97 1.96 -1.33
N MET A 43 2.37 3.15 -1.47
CA MET A 43 0.94 3.34 -1.25
C MET A 43 0.09 2.51 -2.21
N ALA A 44 0.46 2.44 -3.49
CA ALA A 44 -0.17 1.56 -4.47
C ALA A 44 -0.03 0.08 -4.12
N ALA A 45 1.18 -0.37 -3.75
CA ALA A 45 1.44 -1.76 -3.39
C ALA A 45 0.63 -2.18 -2.16
N SER A 46 0.55 -1.33 -1.13
CA SER A 46 -0.28 -1.57 0.06
C SER A 46 -1.76 -1.63 -0.29
N GLY A 47 -2.24 -0.74 -1.16
CA GLY A 47 -3.64 -0.73 -1.58
C GLY A 47 -4.04 -1.97 -2.40
N PHE A 48 -3.20 -2.42 -3.34
CA PHE A 48 -3.41 -3.69 -4.04
C PHE A 48 -3.32 -4.90 -3.10
N THR A 49 -2.34 -4.90 -2.19
CA THR A 49 -2.20 -5.96 -1.17
C THR A 49 -3.50 -6.09 -0.38
N TRP A 50 -4.08 -4.98 0.08
CA TRP A 50 -5.34 -4.99 0.81
C TRP A 50 -6.51 -5.54 -0.03
N CYS A 51 -6.59 -5.16 -1.30
CA CYS A 51 -7.64 -5.66 -2.20
C CYS A 51 -7.56 -7.18 -2.38
N ILE A 52 -6.36 -7.69 -2.62
CA ILE A 52 -6.09 -9.11 -2.84
C ILE A 52 -6.28 -9.89 -1.54
N LEU A 53 -5.86 -9.33 -0.41
CA LEU A 53 -6.02 -9.94 0.91
C LEU A 53 -7.51 -10.14 1.26
N ILE A 54 -8.34 -9.12 1.03
CA ILE A 54 -9.80 -9.24 1.21
C ILE A 54 -10.35 -10.36 0.32
N LEU A 55 -9.95 -10.38 -0.96
CA LEU A 55 -10.45 -11.38 -1.92
C LEU A 55 -10.06 -12.80 -1.50
N LEU A 56 -8.79 -13.04 -1.16
CA LEU A 56 -8.29 -14.36 -0.80
C LEU A 56 -8.78 -14.82 0.57
N SER A 57 -8.80 -13.94 1.57
CA SER A 57 -9.25 -14.27 2.92
C SER A 57 -10.75 -14.57 2.95
N LEU A 58 -11.58 -13.67 2.41
CA LEU A 58 -13.02 -13.89 2.36
C LEU A 58 -13.39 -15.02 1.41
N GLY A 59 -12.67 -15.19 0.30
CA GLY A 59 -12.85 -16.32 -0.61
C GLY A 59 -12.56 -17.66 0.05
N ALA A 60 -11.44 -17.77 0.78
CA ALA A 60 -11.08 -18.99 1.51
C ALA A 60 -12.10 -19.34 2.60
N VAL A 61 -12.61 -18.33 3.33
CA VAL A 61 -13.67 -18.53 4.33
C VAL A 61 -15.00 -18.91 3.67
N GLY A 62 -15.41 -18.17 2.64
CA GLY A 62 -16.69 -18.38 1.95
C GLY A 62 -16.80 -19.72 1.22
N LEU A 63 -15.67 -20.26 0.75
CA LEU A 63 -15.59 -21.57 0.11
C LEU A 63 -15.35 -22.72 1.11
N GLY A 64 -15.24 -22.42 2.41
CA GLY A 64 -15.04 -23.43 3.45
C GLY A 64 -13.62 -23.99 3.57
N TYR A 65 -12.62 -23.40 2.89
CA TYR A 65 -11.21 -23.79 3.00
C TYR A 65 -10.55 -23.31 4.29
N LEU A 66 -11.09 -22.25 4.90
CA LEU A 66 -10.52 -21.64 6.10
C LEU A 66 -11.63 -21.29 7.10
N PRO A 67 -11.50 -21.65 8.39
CA PRO A 67 -12.44 -21.19 9.40
C PRO A 67 -12.40 -19.66 9.54
N MET A 68 -13.54 -19.05 9.89
CA MET A 68 -13.68 -17.59 9.99
C MET A 68 -12.62 -16.92 10.88
N HIS A 69 -12.25 -17.56 11.99
CA HIS A 69 -11.20 -17.07 12.89
C HIS A 69 -9.84 -16.92 12.19
N TYR A 70 -9.42 -17.90 11.40
CA TYR A 70 -8.17 -17.84 10.65
C TYR A 70 -8.23 -16.82 9.49
N GLY A 71 -9.40 -16.65 8.87
CA GLY A 71 -9.61 -15.56 7.91
C GLY A 71 -9.43 -14.18 8.55
N ALA A 72 -9.98 -13.97 9.76
CA ALA A 72 -9.77 -12.74 10.52
C ALA A 72 -8.30 -12.55 10.94
N LEU A 73 -7.61 -13.64 11.31
CA LEU A 73 -6.17 -13.62 11.61
C LEU A 73 -5.35 -13.18 10.38
N ALA A 74 -5.69 -13.65 9.18
CA ALA A 74 -5.05 -13.20 7.93
C ALA A 74 -5.25 -11.70 7.67
N MET A 75 -6.45 -11.18 7.92
CA MET A 75 -6.74 -9.75 7.80
C MET A 75 -5.90 -8.91 8.77
N LYS A 76 -5.78 -9.36 10.03
CA LYS A 76 -4.99 -8.69 11.06
C LYS A 76 -3.49 -8.73 10.77
N LEU A 77 -2.97 -9.89 10.36
CA LEU A 77 -1.57 -10.04 9.96
C LEU A 77 -1.24 -9.14 8.77
N GLY A 78 -2.09 -9.14 7.73
CA GLY A 78 -1.91 -8.25 6.59
C GLY A 78 -1.95 -6.77 6.97
N TYR A 79 -2.89 -6.37 7.84
CA TYR A 79 -2.98 -5.01 8.37
C TYR A 79 -1.69 -4.58 9.09
N VAL A 80 -1.21 -5.43 10.01
CA VAL A 80 0.03 -5.17 10.78
C VAL A 80 1.23 -4.98 9.86
N LEU A 81 1.33 -5.76 8.76
CA LEU A 81 2.44 -5.65 7.83
C LEU A 81 2.40 -4.37 6.96
N ILE A 82 1.22 -3.98 6.47
CA ILE A 82 1.13 -2.86 5.52
C ILE A 82 1.03 -1.49 6.19
N ILE A 83 0.46 -1.40 7.39
CA ILE A 83 0.14 -0.11 8.01
C ILE A 83 1.39 0.77 8.26
N PRO A 84 2.58 0.26 8.64
CA PRO A 84 3.76 1.11 8.81
C PRO A 84 4.16 1.79 7.50
N GLY A 85 4.10 1.05 6.38
CA GLY A 85 4.36 1.59 5.05
C GLY A 85 3.34 2.63 4.61
N ILE A 86 2.05 2.40 4.92
CA ILE A 86 0.97 3.37 4.65
C ILE A 86 1.18 4.67 5.45
N LEU A 87 1.48 4.57 6.75
CA LEU A 87 1.66 5.75 7.59
C LEU A 87 2.90 6.55 7.21
N PHE A 88 4.02 5.87 6.93
CA PHE A 88 5.25 6.54 6.52
C PHE A 88 5.08 7.23 5.16
N SER A 89 4.56 6.51 4.15
CA SER A 89 4.32 7.09 2.83
C SER A 89 3.30 8.23 2.86
N GLY A 90 2.20 8.07 3.61
CA GLY A 90 1.19 9.10 3.79
C GLY A 90 1.75 10.37 4.44
N LEU A 91 2.64 10.24 5.44
CA LEU A 91 3.26 11.38 6.09
C LEU A 91 4.15 12.14 5.12
N MET A 92 4.98 11.44 4.34
CA MET A 92 5.86 12.06 3.34
C MET A 92 5.06 12.75 2.24
N ILE A 93 3.98 12.12 1.77
CA ILE A 93 3.06 12.72 0.78
C ILE A 93 2.37 13.97 1.35
N THR A 94 2.00 13.94 2.63
CA THR A 94 1.41 15.11 3.31
C THR A 94 2.39 16.27 3.37
N ILE A 95 3.64 16.03 3.79
CA ILE A 95 4.70 17.04 3.83
C ILE A 95 4.92 17.65 2.44
N ASP A 96 5.07 16.80 1.43
CA ASP A 96 5.32 17.21 0.05
C ASP A 96 4.12 17.98 -0.56
N SER A 97 2.89 17.63 -0.18
CA SER A 97 1.69 18.37 -0.60
C SER A 97 1.62 19.78 -0.01
N TRP A 98 2.02 19.98 1.24
CA TRP A 98 2.12 21.32 1.82
C TRP A 98 3.26 22.13 1.20
N ALA A 99 4.42 21.50 0.96
CA ALA A 99 5.53 22.16 0.28
C ALA A 99 5.12 22.68 -1.10
N ARG A 100 4.38 21.89 -1.90
CA ARG A 100 3.79 22.35 -3.17
C ARG A 100 2.78 23.47 -2.98
N ALA A 101 1.86 23.33 -2.02
CA ALA A 101 0.85 24.36 -1.77
C ALA A 101 1.44 25.72 -1.41
N PHE A 102 2.53 25.76 -0.63
CA PHE A 102 3.22 27.01 -0.31
C PHE A 102 4.07 27.56 -1.46
N ARG A 103 4.66 26.70 -2.30
CA ARG A 103 5.48 27.12 -3.44
C ARG A 103 4.67 27.63 -4.63
N GLU A 104 3.57 26.94 -4.94
CA GLU A 104 2.81 27.15 -6.17
C GLU A 104 1.46 27.83 -5.92
N GLY A 105 0.97 27.80 -4.67
CA GLY A 105 -0.35 28.33 -4.33
C GLY A 105 -1.50 27.60 -5.03
N GLY A 106 -2.70 28.18 -4.99
CA GLY A 106 -3.87 27.70 -5.73
C GLY A 106 -4.78 26.74 -4.95
N VAL A 107 -6.09 26.86 -5.20
CA VAL A 107 -7.14 26.15 -4.46
C VAL A 107 -6.97 24.63 -4.54
N LEU A 108 -6.57 24.10 -5.70
CA LEU A 108 -6.35 22.65 -5.87
C LEU A 108 -5.18 22.15 -5.01
N ASN A 109 -4.07 22.88 -4.95
CA ASN A 109 -2.91 22.47 -4.16
C ASN A 109 -3.20 22.51 -2.66
N TYR A 110 -3.88 23.56 -2.18
CA TYR A 110 -4.35 23.61 -0.79
C TYR A 110 -5.39 22.51 -0.49
N GLY A 111 -6.29 22.21 -1.43
CA GLY A 111 -7.27 21.14 -1.28
C GLY A 111 -6.64 19.76 -1.15
N VAL A 112 -5.66 19.44 -2.00
CA VAL A 112 -4.88 18.20 -1.93
C VAL A 112 -4.11 18.11 -0.61
N ALA A 113 -3.45 19.19 -0.19
CA ALA A 113 -2.73 19.23 1.09
C ALA A 113 -3.67 18.99 2.28
N THR A 114 -4.83 19.63 2.29
CA THR A 114 -5.85 19.46 3.33
C THR A 114 -6.37 18.03 3.37
N TYR A 115 -6.67 17.44 2.21
CA TYR A 115 -7.14 16.05 2.13
C TYR A 115 -6.08 15.07 2.64
N ASN A 116 -4.83 15.22 2.23
CA ASN A 116 -3.75 14.34 2.69
C ASN A 116 -3.53 14.47 4.20
N THR A 117 -3.61 15.68 4.76
CA THR A 117 -3.55 15.89 6.22
C THR A 117 -4.69 15.18 6.92
N PHE A 118 -5.93 15.33 6.45
CA PHE A 118 -7.07 14.62 7.01
C PHE A 118 -6.89 13.10 6.96
N ALA A 119 -6.51 12.57 5.80
CA ALA A 119 -6.28 11.13 5.61
C ALA A 119 -5.15 10.61 6.51
N GLN A 120 -4.04 11.34 6.64
CA GLN A 120 -2.93 10.97 7.50
C GLN A 120 -3.36 10.92 8.97
N VAL A 121 -4.08 11.95 9.44
CA VAL A 121 -4.57 12.01 10.82
C VAL A 121 -5.56 10.88 11.10
N HIS A 122 -6.51 10.64 10.20
CA HIS A 122 -7.48 9.56 10.32
C HIS A 122 -6.79 8.18 10.37
N ASN A 123 -5.87 7.91 9.44
CA ASN A 123 -5.13 6.65 9.38
C ASN A 123 -4.24 6.45 10.62
N THR A 124 -3.56 7.51 11.08
CA THR A 124 -2.75 7.44 12.31
C THR A 124 -3.61 7.15 13.52
N MET A 125 -4.73 7.84 13.70
CA MET A 125 -5.63 7.60 14.85
C MET A 125 -6.22 6.19 14.82
N SER A 126 -6.65 5.72 13.65
CA SER A 126 -7.13 4.33 13.48
C SER A 126 -6.02 3.31 13.77
N ALA A 127 -4.78 3.60 13.37
CA ALA A 127 -3.65 2.74 13.68
C ALA A 127 -3.34 2.71 15.18
N MET A 128 -3.32 3.86 15.85
CA MET A 128 -3.08 3.93 17.29
C MET A 128 -4.12 3.17 18.10
N SER A 129 -5.39 3.18 17.68
CA SER A 129 -6.46 2.46 18.39
C SER A 129 -6.49 0.97 18.12
N SER A 130 -6.01 0.50 16.95
CA SER A 130 -6.26 -0.88 16.50
C SER A 130 -4.99 -1.72 16.29
N TYR A 131 -3.82 -1.09 16.16
CA TYR A 131 -2.59 -1.81 15.81
C TYR A 131 -2.07 -2.71 16.94
N GLY A 132 -2.09 -2.21 18.17
CA GLY A 132 -1.62 -2.99 19.34
C GLY A 132 -2.43 -4.28 19.52
N ASP A 133 -3.76 -4.17 19.42
CA ASP A 133 -4.67 -5.30 19.53
C ASP A 133 -4.46 -6.29 18.37
N ALA A 134 -4.40 -5.79 17.12
CA ALA A 134 -4.15 -6.64 15.96
C ALA A 134 -2.80 -7.38 16.06
N LEU A 135 -1.75 -6.71 16.52
CA LEU A 135 -0.44 -7.32 16.72
C LEU A 135 -0.47 -8.37 17.82
N SER A 136 -1.14 -8.09 18.95
CA SER A 136 -1.30 -9.03 20.06
C SER A 136 -2.06 -10.29 19.64
N GLU A 137 -3.14 -10.13 18.88
CA GLU A 137 -3.94 -11.23 18.33
C GLU A 137 -3.17 -12.05 17.29
N VAL A 138 -2.36 -11.41 16.46
CA VAL A 138 -1.44 -12.09 15.55
C VAL A 138 -0.44 -12.92 16.36
N VAL A 139 0.28 -12.30 17.30
CA VAL A 139 1.29 -12.99 18.11
C VAL A 139 0.68 -14.15 18.90
N SER A 140 -0.50 -13.99 19.50
CA SER A 140 -1.20 -15.07 20.21
C SER A 140 -1.68 -16.17 19.26
N GLY A 141 -2.18 -15.83 18.07
CA GLY A 141 -2.54 -16.80 17.04
C GLY A 141 -1.36 -17.65 16.54
N PHE A 142 -0.14 -17.11 16.57
CA PHE A 142 1.10 -17.84 16.24
C PHE A 142 1.74 -18.54 17.44
N LYS A 143 1.42 -18.13 18.68
CA LYS A 143 1.87 -18.79 19.93
C LYS A 143 1.10 -20.07 20.26
N ILE A 144 0.09 -20.43 19.47
CA ILE A 144 -0.59 -21.72 19.59
C ILE A 144 0.48 -22.83 19.48
N ASP A 145 0.55 -23.67 20.52
CA ASP A 145 1.53 -24.74 20.74
C ASP A 145 2.04 -25.38 19.44
N LEU A 146 3.22 -24.96 18.99
CA LEU A 146 4.01 -25.71 18.02
C LEU A 146 4.55 -27.02 18.61
N ASP A 147 4.38 -27.20 19.93
CA ASP A 147 4.76 -28.39 20.70
C ASP A 147 3.63 -29.44 20.78
N GLY A 148 2.44 -29.16 20.24
CA GLY A 148 1.30 -30.09 20.22
C GLY A 148 1.08 -30.77 18.86
N GLU A 149 0.82 -32.09 18.88
CA GLU A 149 0.58 -32.98 17.71
C GLU A 149 -0.67 -32.66 16.84
N ASP A 150 -1.05 -31.39 16.67
CA ASP A 150 -2.25 -31.01 15.91
C ASP A 150 -1.86 -30.42 14.53
N GLY A 151 -1.44 -31.31 13.63
CA GLY A 151 -0.97 -30.94 12.27
C GLY A 151 -2.00 -30.15 11.46
N LEU A 152 -3.29 -30.26 11.77
CA LEU A 152 -4.35 -29.45 11.17
C LEU A 152 -4.20 -27.97 11.53
N LYS A 153 -3.95 -27.64 12.80
CA LYS A 153 -3.78 -26.24 13.23
C LYS A 153 -2.55 -25.61 12.58
N LEU A 154 -1.45 -26.34 12.51
CA LEU A 154 -0.24 -25.89 11.82
C LEU A 154 -0.53 -25.59 10.34
N ALA A 155 -1.24 -26.48 9.66
CA ALA A 155 -1.64 -26.27 8.27
C ALA A 155 -2.52 -25.01 8.09
N LEU A 156 -3.45 -24.75 9.01
CA LEU A 156 -4.29 -23.54 8.96
C LEU A 156 -3.50 -22.25 9.20
N VAL A 157 -2.54 -22.27 10.14
CA VAL A 157 -1.64 -21.12 10.37
C VAL A 157 -0.75 -20.88 9.14
N LEU A 158 -0.20 -21.95 8.53
CA LEU A 158 0.57 -21.83 7.29
C LEU A 158 -0.29 -21.31 6.13
N ALA A 159 -1.56 -21.70 6.05
CA ALA A 159 -2.49 -21.17 5.05
C ALA A 159 -2.73 -19.66 5.24
N VAL A 160 -2.85 -19.18 6.49
CA VAL A 160 -2.92 -17.74 6.81
C VAL A 160 -1.67 -17.01 6.32
N VAL A 161 -0.48 -17.52 6.64
CA VAL A 161 0.79 -16.92 6.19
C VAL A 161 0.86 -16.91 4.66
N ALA A 162 0.48 -18.00 4.00
CA ALA A 162 0.49 -18.12 2.55
C ALA A 162 -0.46 -17.10 1.90
N ILE A 163 -1.69 -16.94 2.42
CA ILE A 163 -2.66 -15.94 1.92
C ILE A 163 -2.06 -14.54 2.01
N VAL A 164 -1.46 -14.18 3.15
CA VAL A 164 -0.88 -12.84 3.35
C VAL A 164 0.35 -12.64 2.46
N ALA A 165 1.25 -13.61 2.39
CA ALA A 165 2.43 -13.54 1.54
C ALA A 165 2.07 -13.40 0.05
N LEU A 166 1.12 -14.21 -0.44
CA LEU A 166 0.60 -14.11 -1.80
C LEU A 166 -0.02 -12.75 -2.06
N SER A 167 -0.77 -12.20 -1.11
CA SER A 167 -1.39 -10.88 -1.23
C SER A 167 -0.35 -9.76 -1.36
N VAL A 168 0.69 -9.80 -0.52
CA VAL A 168 1.80 -8.82 -0.55
C VAL A 168 2.57 -8.92 -1.86
N VAL A 169 2.97 -10.14 -2.25
CA VAL A 169 3.72 -10.36 -3.50
C VAL A 169 2.90 -9.91 -4.70
N ALA A 170 1.63 -10.31 -4.78
CA ALA A 170 0.76 -9.90 -5.88
C ALA A 170 0.53 -8.39 -5.91
N GLY A 171 0.38 -7.74 -4.75
CA GLY A 171 0.27 -6.29 -4.65
C GLY A 171 1.50 -5.55 -5.17
N ILE A 172 2.70 -6.01 -4.78
CA ILE A 172 3.97 -5.49 -5.28
C ILE A 172 4.12 -5.72 -6.79
N LEU A 173 3.83 -6.93 -7.26
CA LEU A 173 3.96 -7.28 -8.68
C LEU A 173 3.02 -6.44 -9.54
N LEU A 174 1.75 -6.26 -9.14
CA LEU A 174 0.81 -5.40 -9.86
C LEU A 174 1.32 -3.96 -9.95
N THR A 175 1.78 -3.39 -8.83
CA THR A 175 2.39 -2.05 -8.82
C THR A 175 3.57 -1.96 -9.79
N VAL A 176 4.52 -2.89 -9.71
CA VAL A 176 5.71 -2.90 -10.55
C VAL A 176 5.35 -3.05 -12.03
N LEU A 177 4.41 -3.94 -12.36
CA LEU A 177 3.96 -4.17 -13.72
C LEU A 177 3.31 -2.91 -14.31
N ILE A 178 2.43 -2.24 -13.55
CA ILE A 178 1.79 -1.00 -13.99
C ILE A 178 2.83 0.11 -14.18
N ILE A 179 3.74 0.30 -13.21
CA ILE A 179 4.82 1.29 -13.30
C ILE A 179 5.67 1.04 -14.55
N LYS A 180 6.18 -0.19 -14.73
CA LYS A 180 7.06 -0.53 -15.86
C LYS A 180 6.33 -0.38 -17.20
N ARG A 181 5.09 -0.87 -17.30
CA ARG A 181 4.31 -0.78 -18.53
C ARG A 181 3.98 0.66 -18.89
N THR A 182 3.66 1.48 -17.88
CA THR A 182 3.39 2.91 -18.09
C THR A 182 4.67 3.63 -18.52
N ALA A 183 5.78 3.43 -17.80
CA ALA A 183 7.07 4.06 -18.10
C ALA A 183 7.61 3.67 -19.48
N ALA A 184 7.36 2.43 -19.95
CA ALA A 184 7.78 1.99 -21.28
C ALA A 184 6.99 2.64 -22.43
N ASN A 185 5.76 3.07 -22.15
CA ASN A 185 4.89 3.70 -23.13
C ASN A 185 4.93 5.23 -23.08
N ASP A 186 5.59 5.81 -22.07
CA ASP A 186 5.68 7.26 -21.92
C ASP A 186 6.89 7.81 -22.68
N ARG A 187 6.71 8.96 -23.34
CA ARG A 187 7.78 9.59 -24.11
C ARG A 187 8.83 10.13 -23.14
N LEU A 188 10.08 9.67 -23.28
CA LEU A 188 11.21 10.26 -22.56
C LEU A 188 11.44 11.71 -23.01
N LEU A 189 11.56 12.61 -22.04
CA LEU A 189 12.00 13.98 -22.26
C LEU A 189 13.44 13.99 -22.79
N SER A 190 13.77 14.95 -23.66
CA SER A 190 15.14 15.17 -24.12
C SER A 190 16.04 15.61 -22.96
N LEU A 191 17.37 15.43 -23.10
CA LEU A 191 18.35 15.84 -22.08
C LEU A 191 18.23 17.32 -21.70
N GLY A 192 17.94 18.20 -22.68
CA GLY A 192 17.73 19.62 -22.44
C GLY A 192 16.46 19.92 -21.64
N GLU A 193 15.40 19.12 -21.83
CA GLU A 193 14.17 19.22 -21.03
C GLU A 193 14.42 18.71 -19.60
N MET A 194 15.10 17.57 -19.43
CA MET A 194 15.45 17.03 -18.11
C MET A 194 16.33 17.98 -17.29
N GLN A 195 17.26 18.69 -17.93
CA GLN A 195 18.10 19.69 -17.25
C GLN A 195 17.29 20.92 -16.79
N ARG A 196 16.27 21.34 -17.55
CA ARG A 196 15.37 22.42 -17.13
C ARG A 196 14.49 21.99 -15.97
N THR A 197 13.95 20.77 -15.97
CA THR A 197 13.16 20.28 -14.83
C THR A 197 13.98 20.16 -13.56
N ARG A 198 15.30 19.95 -13.66
CA ARG A 198 16.22 19.85 -12.51
C ARG A 198 16.53 21.21 -11.85
N ALA A 199 16.34 22.31 -12.57
CA ALA A 199 16.60 23.67 -12.10
C ALA A 199 15.37 24.34 -11.42
N GLN A 200 14.21 23.68 -11.42
CA GLN A 200 12.95 24.10 -10.78
C GLN A 200 12.67 23.27 -9.52
#